data_AF-A0A8X6HZE3-F1
#
_entry.id   AF-A0A8X6HZE3-F1
#
_cell.length_a   1.000
_cell.length_b   1.000
_cell.length_c   1.000
_cell.angle_alpha   90.00
_cell.angle_beta   90.00
_cell.angle_gamma   90.00
#
_symmetry.space_group_name_H-M   'P 1'
#
loop_
_entity.id
_entity.type
_entity.pdbx_description
1 polymer ?
#
loop_
_entity_poly.entity_id
_entity_poly.type
_entity_poly.pdbx_seq_one_letter_code
_entity_poly.pdbx_strand_id
1 'polypeptide(L)'
;PRASTSRSGGSSQPASTSAARSEDTDVTMMEESRLKEFKTIISKLFKERHAQSVPLPELNTFVSQQEIQEPFTPEEIDAALNTMTEANQLMVANDIVFLI
;
A
#
# COMPACT_ATOMS: atom_id res chain seq x y z
N PRO A 1 -39.48 46.88 18.32
CA PRO A 1 -40.02 45.61 18.87
C PRO A 1 -39.27 44.39 18.32
N ARG A 2 -38.66 43.62 19.24
CA ARG A 2 -37.96 42.31 19.11
C ARG A 2 -36.66 42.29 18.28
N ALA A 3 -35.64 41.49 18.59
CA ALA A 3 -35.04 40.96 19.83
C ALA A 3 -33.88 40.08 19.33
N SER A 4 -32.80 40.10 20.11
CA SER A 4 -31.67 39.17 20.23
C SER A 4 -31.89 37.72 19.74
N THR A 5 -30.84 37.10 19.17
CA THR A 5 -30.21 35.82 19.60
C THR A 5 -29.17 35.39 18.54
N SER A 6 -27.87 35.32 18.81
CA SER A 6 -27.10 34.19 19.39
C SER A 6 -27.18 32.87 18.63
N ARG A 7 -26.03 32.41 18.10
CA ARG A 7 -25.52 31.02 18.07
C ARG A 7 -24.20 31.03 17.28
N SER A 8 -23.04 30.88 17.92
CA SER A 8 -22.47 29.64 18.45
C SER A 8 -22.31 28.57 17.39
N GLY A 9 -21.07 28.13 17.15
CA GLY A 9 -20.80 26.86 16.47
C GLY A 9 -19.46 26.86 15.75
N GLY A 10 -18.40 26.47 16.47
CA GLY A 10 -17.18 26.05 15.82
C GLY A 10 -17.41 24.82 14.94
N SER A 11 -16.59 24.67 13.91
CA SER A 11 -16.41 23.43 13.16
C SER A 11 -14.99 23.54 12.59
N SER A 12 -13.97 23.31 13.41
CA SER A 12 -13.41 21.98 13.64
C SER A 12 -13.45 21.15 12.36
N GLN A 13 -12.31 21.12 11.67
CA GLN A 13 -11.96 20.01 10.79
C GLN A 13 -12.30 18.69 11.48
N PRO A 14 -13.01 17.77 10.84
CA PRO A 14 -12.59 16.40 10.85
C PRO A 14 -11.63 16.25 9.67
N ALA A 15 -10.35 16.08 9.99
CA ALA A 15 -9.44 15.38 9.10
C ALA A 15 -10.19 14.14 8.62
N SER A 16 -10.45 14.06 7.32
CA SER A 16 -10.94 12.83 6.71
C SER A 16 -9.80 11.82 6.80
N THR A 17 -9.72 11.17 7.96
CA THR A 17 -9.10 9.87 8.13
C THR A 17 -9.90 8.92 7.24
N SER A 18 -9.57 8.95 5.95
CA SER A 18 -10.17 8.05 4.98
C SER A 18 -9.60 6.67 5.25
N ALA A 19 -10.39 5.94 6.06
CA ALA A 19 -10.53 4.51 6.09
C ALA A 19 -9.23 3.72 5.91
N ALA A 20 -8.73 3.23 7.05
CA ALA A 20 -8.15 1.91 7.11
C ALA A 20 -9.14 0.92 6.46
N ARG A 21 -8.91 0.60 5.17
CA ARG A 21 -9.60 -0.50 4.50
C ARG A 21 -8.88 -1.78 4.90
N SER A 22 -9.35 -2.32 6.02
CA SER A 22 -9.03 -3.66 6.50
C SER A 22 -10.23 -4.55 6.19
N GLU A 23 -10.23 -5.17 5.01
CA GLU A 23 -11.11 -6.30 4.63
C GLU A 23 -10.24 -7.19 3.73
N ASP A 24 -9.60 -8.21 4.30
CA ASP A 24 -10.08 -9.59 4.44
C ASP A 24 -10.20 -10.29 3.07
N THR A 25 -9.17 -11.05 2.74
CA THR A 25 -9.30 -12.28 1.96
C THR A 25 -8.13 -13.17 2.39
N ASP A 26 -8.40 -14.03 3.35
CA ASP A 26 -7.65 -15.27 3.56
C ASP A 26 -7.52 -15.96 2.20
N VAL A 27 -6.29 -16.21 1.72
CA VAL A 27 -5.91 -17.37 0.89
C VAL A 27 -4.44 -17.23 0.41
N THR A 28 -3.62 -18.11 0.98
CA THR A 28 -2.33 -18.67 0.50
C THR A 28 -1.01 -17.86 0.64
N MET A 29 -0.25 -18.26 1.66
CA MET A 29 1.23 -18.44 1.69
C MET A 29 2.17 -17.26 1.95
N MET A 30 1.68 -16.15 2.52
CA MET A 30 2.53 -15.21 3.27
C MET A 30 1.83 -14.80 4.56
N GLU A 31 2.58 -14.65 5.66
CA GLU A 31 2.04 -14.00 6.85
C GLU A 31 1.48 -12.63 6.48
N GLU A 32 0.29 -12.29 6.97
CA GLU A 32 -0.31 -10.96 6.73
C GLU A 32 0.64 -9.82 7.11
N SER A 33 1.41 -10.01 8.18
CA SER A 33 2.43 -9.08 8.64
C SER A 33 3.47 -8.82 7.56
N ARG A 34 3.97 -9.88 6.92
CA ARG A 34 4.94 -9.82 5.81
C ARG A 34 4.34 -9.19 4.56
N LEU A 35 3.08 -9.48 4.23
CA LEU A 35 2.40 -8.87 3.09
C LEU A 35 2.21 -7.36 3.28
N LYS A 36 1.83 -6.93 4.49
CA LYS A 36 1.70 -5.51 4.86
C LYS A 36 3.04 -4.78 4.75
N GLU A 37 4.12 -5.43 5.20
CA GLU A 37 5.48 -4.91 5.08
C GLU A 37 5.90 -4.79 3.60
N PHE A 38 5.69 -5.83 2.81
CA PHE A 38 5.99 -5.83 1.37
C PHE A 38 5.21 -4.73 0.62
N LYS A 39 3.91 -4.58 0.89
CA LYS A 39 3.09 -3.51 0.31
C LYS A 39 3.61 -2.12 0.67
N THR A 40 4.12 -1.95 1.88
CA THR A 40 4.74 -0.69 2.32
C THR A 40 6.04 -0.42 1.55
N ILE A 41 6.88 -1.44 1.35
CA ILE A 41 8.11 -1.37 0.56
C ILE A 41 7.80 -1.02 -0.90
N ILE A 42 6.85 -1.72 -1.54
CA ILE A 42 6.38 -1.40 -2.89
C ILE A 42 5.92 0.06 -2.95
N SER A 43 5.02 0.47 -2.05
CA SER A 43 4.48 1.84 -2.07
C SER A 43 5.59 2.89 -1.91
N LYS A 44 6.62 2.58 -1.12
CA LYS A 44 7.80 3.44 -0.95
C LYS A 44 8.67 3.46 -2.21
N LEU A 45 8.91 2.31 -2.84
CA LEU A 45 9.65 2.18 -4.09
C LEU A 45 9.04 3.06 -5.20
N PHE A 46 7.75 2.94 -5.44
CA PHE A 46 7.07 3.75 -6.47
C PHE A 46 7.12 5.25 -6.16
N LYS A 47 7.01 5.62 -4.87
CA LYS A 47 7.16 7.02 -4.42
C LYS A 47 8.57 7.56 -4.62
N GLU A 48 9.60 6.78 -4.26
CA GLU A 48 11.01 7.18 -4.39
C GLU A 48 11.47 7.24 -5.85
N ARG A 49 11.00 6.29 -6.68
CA ARG A 49 11.30 6.27 -8.12
C ARG A 49 10.48 7.28 -8.90
N HIS A 50 9.44 7.85 -8.30
CA HIS A 50 8.46 8.72 -8.98
C HIS A 50 7.93 8.09 -10.28
N ALA A 51 7.81 6.76 -10.29
CA ALA A 51 7.41 5.97 -11.44
C ALA A 51 6.03 5.36 -11.19
N GLN A 52 5.28 5.08 -12.26
CA GLN A 52 4.03 4.30 -12.19
C GLN A 52 4.25 2.81 -12.52
N SER A 53 5.46 2.46 -12.98
CA SER A 53 5.85 1.11 -13.35
C SER A 53 7.29 0.85 -12.93
N VAL A 54 7.57 -0.32 -12.36
CA VAL A 54 8.92 -0.72 -11.94
C VAL A 54 9.20 -2.16 -12.38
N PRO A 55 10.35 -2.45 -13.01
CA PRO A 55 10.76 -3.82 -13.32
C PRO A 55 10.97 -4.68 -12.06
N LEU A 56 10.63 -5.97 -12.13
CA LEU A 56 10.90 -6.95 -11.07
C LEU A 56 12.37 -6.93 -10.57
N PRO A 57 13.40 -6.83 -11.44
CA PRO A 57 14.79 -6.74 -10.98
C PRO A 57 15.06 -5.51 -10.11
N GLU A 58 14.45 -4.36 -10.44
CA GLU A 58 14.59 -3.14 -9.63
C GLU A 58 13.86 -3.28 -8.30
N LEU A 59 12.67 -3.89 -8.31
CA LEU A 59 11.93 -4.20 -7.10
C LEU A 59 12.72 -5.12 -6.19
N ASN A 60 13.27 -6.21 -6.71
CA ASN A 60 14.05 -7.17 -5.94
C ASN A 60 15.33 -6.52 -5.38
N THR A 61 16.00 -5.70 -6.20
CA THR A 61 17.15 -4.90 -5.78
C THR A 61 16.79 -3.91 -4.67
N PHE A 62 15.61 -3.29 -4.73
CA PHE A 62 15.14 -2.36 -3.69
C PHE A 62 14.77 -3.07 -2.41
N VAL A 63 14.08 -4.21 -2.50
CA VAL A 63 13.72 -5.05 -1.35
C VAL A 63 14.98 -5.54 -0.66
N SER A 64 15.99 -6.01 -1.41
CA SER A 64 17.28 -6.44 -0.86
C SER A 64 18.11 -5.32 -0.21
N GLN A 65 17.83 -4.06 -0.55
CA GLN A 65 18.47 -2.88 0.06
C GLN A 65 17.77 -2.42 1.34
N GLN A 66 16.53 -2.86 1.61
CA GLN A 66 15.88 -2.54 2.87
C GLN A 66 16.55 -3.33 4.00
N GLU A 67 16.81 -2.69 5.13
CA GLU A 67 17.22 -3.36 6.37
C GLU A 67 16.01 -4.09 6.98
N ILE A 68 15.64 -5.21 6.37
CA ILE A 68 14.59 -6.11 6.85
C ILE A 68 15.28 -7.24 7.59
N GLN A 69 14.75 -7.62 8.77
CA GLN A 69 15.33 -8.71 9.56
C GLN A 69 15.34 -10.04 8.81
N GLU A 70 14.37 -10.24 7.92
CA GLU A 70 14.24 -11.44 7.13
C GLU A 70 13.96 -11.04 5.67
N PRO A 71 14.90 -11.26 4.75
CA PRO A 71 14.72 -10.89 3.35
C PRO A 71 13.58 -11.70 2.72
N PHE A 72 12.83 -11.07 1.82
CA PHE A 72 11.79 -11.76 1.08
C PHE A 72 12.41 -12.71 0.06
N THR A 73 11.91 -13.94 0.02
CA THR A 73 12.26 -14.90 -1.02
C THR A 73 11.55 -14.57 -2.33
N PRO A 74 12.06 -15.02 -3.49
CA PRO A 74 11.37 -14.81 -4.77
C PRO A 74 9.93 -15.36 -4.77
N GLU A 75 9.72 -16.50 -4.12
CA GLU A 75 8.39 -17.13 -3.98
C GLU A 75 7.42 -16.24 -3.19
N GLU A 76 7.90 -15.62 -2.10
CA GLU A 76 7.11 -14.64 -1.33
C GLU A 76 6.83 -13.37 -2.15
N ILE A 77 7.82 -12.86 -2.89
CA ILE A 77 7.63 -11.69 -3.75
C ILE A 77 6.54 -11.97 -4.80
N ASP A 78 6.61 -13.11 -5.47
CA ASP A 78 5.62 -13.51 -6.47
C ASP A 78 4.24 -13.73 -5.85
N ALA A 79 4.17 -14.39 -4.69
CA ALA A 79 2.91 -14.57 -3.96
C ALA A 79 2.29 -13.22 -3.58
N ALA A 80 3.08 -12.30 -3.02
CA ALA A 80 2.63 -10.96 -2.65
C ALA A 80 2.15 -10.15 -3.85
N LEU A 81 2.89 -10.19 -4.96
CA LEU A 81 2.49 -9.54 -6.20
C LEU A 81 1.20 -10.11 -6.76
N ASN A 82 1.03 -11.44 -6.72
CA ASN A 82 -0.21 -12.09 -7.13
C ASN A 82 -1.37 -11.62 -6.25
N THR A 83 -1.24 -11.66 -4.93
CA THR A 83 -2.28 -11.18 -3.99
C THR A 83 -2.62 -9.71 -4.22
N MET A 84 -1.62 -8.85 -4.46
CA MET A 84 -1.87 -7.43 -4.73
C MET A 84 -2.50 -7.20 -6.11
N THR A 85 -2.21 -8.06 -7.09
CA THR A 85 -2.87 -8.07 -8.41
C THR A 85 -4.34 -8.47 -8.27
N GLU A 86 -4.62 -9.54 -7.54
CA GLU A 86 -5.98 -10.01 -7.24
C GLU A 86 -6.78 -8.95 -6.46
N ALA A 87 -6.12 -8.24 -5.55
CA ALA A 87 -6.70 -7.11 -4.83
C ALA A 87 -6.87 -5.85 -5.70
N ASN A 88 -6.53 -5.90 -6.98
CA ASN A 88 -6.59 -4.80 -7.95
C ASN A 88 -5.84 -3.55 -7.47
N GLN A 89 -4.70 -3.74 -6.81
CA GLN A 89 -3.83 -2.67 -6.31
C GLN A 89 -2.64 -2.43 -7.24
N LEU A 90 -2.24 -3.45 -7.98
CA LEU A 90 -1.18 -3.39 -8.99
C LEU A 90 -1.51 -4.37 -10.12
N MET A 91 -0.70 -4.34 -11.17
CA MET A 91 -0.74 -5.29 -12.26
C MET A 91 0.69 -5.70 -12.57
N VAL A 92 0.92 -6.99 -12.83
CA VAL A 92 2.22 -7.49 -13.28
C VAL A 92 2.10 -7.92 -14.74
N ALA A 93 2.96 -7.38 -15.60
CA ALA A 93 3.02 -7.75 -17.01
C ALA A 93 4.47 -7.67 -17.50
N ASN A 94 4.94 -8.70 -18.23
CA ASN A 94 6.30 -8.76 -18.78
C ASN A 94 7.40 -8.47 -17.74
N ASP A 95 7.28 -9.05 -16.54
CA ASP A 95 8.20 -8.81 -15.42
C ASP A 95 8.27 -7.34 -14.98
N ILE A 96 7.23 -6.54 -15.27
CA ILE A 96 7.07 -5.15 -14.85
C ILE A 96 5.81 -5.03 -14.00
N VAL A 97 5.96 -4.39 -12.85
CA VAL A 97 4.88 -4.11 -11.90
C VAL A 97 4.36 -2.70 -12.14
N PHE A 98 3.05 -2.54 -12.29
CA PHE A 98 2.36 -1.27 -12.52
C PHE A 98 1.41 -0.98 -11.36
N LEU A 99 1.44 0.24 -10.82
CA LEU A 99 0.42 0.69 -9.87
C LEU A 99 -0.86 1.09 -10.61
N ILE A 100 -2.03 0.74 -10.04
CA ILE A 100 -3.36 1.08 -10.57
C ILE A 100 -4.07 2.10 -9.68
#